data_AF-A0A850CQ11-F1
#
_entry.id   AF-A0A850CQ11-F1
#
_cell.length_a   1.000
_cell.length_b   1.000
_cell.length_c   1.000
_cell.angle_alpha   90.00
_cell.angle_beta   90.00
_cell.angle_gamma   90.00
#
_symmetry.space_group_name_H-M   'P 1'
#
loop_
_entity.id
_entity.type
_entity.pdbx_description
1 polymer ?
#
loop_
_entity_poly.entity_id
_entity_poly.type
_entity_poly.pdbx_seq_one_letter_code
_entity_poly.pdbx_strand_id
1 'polypeptide(L)'
;MDIEAWRQRLRDFAGELAAEAGSAPGSPGEVSRAYADAARALARLDAALAESHTTTPLLPGPVEIAAPVLGVDGCKAGWVGAVLEPGAPRPRVVVAPTISELVAMVRESLGIRVVGIDIPIGLPDSTIRRADQLARNALPGKSSSIFSTLTRAAYLADSRLDADAVNRGLVGQGVGAQAFALRDKIVEVDAWVRTRPTVTVLEVHPELSFATMTGAPIKASKKTDEGRAQRLAALADAGLARPSVLEGQGYAADDVLDACAVAWTAARHAAGQARPLPDPPETFSDGIPAAIWA
;
A
#
# COMPACT_ATOMS: atom_id res chain seq x y z
N MET A 1 -0.60 -4.44 24.43
CA MET A 1 -1.89 -4.72 25.10
C MET A 1 -2.25 -6.14 24.74
N ASP A 2 -2.35 -7.02 25.73
CA ASP A 2 -2.75 -8.41 25.49
C ASP A 2 -4.22 -8.42 25.03
N ILE A 3 -4.42 -8.77 23.76
CA ILE A 3 -5.74 -8.74 23.11
C ILE A 3 -6.67 -9.74 23.78
N GLU A 4 -6.18 -10.89 24.25
CA GLU A 4 -7.04 -11.86 24.90
C GLU A 4 -7.45 -11.38 26.29
N ALA A 5 -6.53 -10.76 27.04
CA ALA A 5 -6.87 -10.08 28.29
C ALA A 5 -7.89 -8.94 28.09
N TRP A 6 -7.82 -8.23 26.96
CA TRP A 6 -8.78 -7.17 26.63
C TRP A 6 -10.15 -7.73 26.23
N ARG A 7 -10.17 -8.79 25.42
CA ARG A 7 -11.40 -9.51 25.05
C ARG A 7 -12.08 -10.12 26.27
N GLN A 8 -11.32 -10.66 27.22
CA GLN A 8 -11.87 -11.13 28.48
C GLN A 8 -12.57 -10.00 29.24
N ARG A 9 -11.94 -8.81 29.35
CA ARG A 9 -12.57 -7.64 29.97
C ARG A 9 -13.85 -7.20 29.26
N LEU A 10 -13.89 -7.27 27.92
CA LEU A 10 -15.09 -6.97 27.14
C LEU A 10 -16.22 -7.94 27.46
N ARG A 11 -15.91 -9.24 27.56
CA ARG A 11 -16.89 -10.29 27.92
C ARG A 11 -17.41 -10.10 29.35
N ASP A 12 -16.51 -9.84 30.30
CA ASP A 12 -16.88 -9.62 31.71
C ASP A 12 -17.81 -8.41 31.84
N PHE A 13 -17.45 -7.29 31.21
CA PHE A 13 -18.25 -6.07 31.24
C PHE A 13 -19.60 -6.22 30.52
N ALA A 14 -19.65 -6.94 29.40
CA ALA A 14 -20.92 -7.26 28.73
C ALA A 14 -21.83 -8.12 29.63
N GLY A 15 -21.24 -9.05 30.39
CA GLY A 15 -21.95 -9.87 31.38
C GLY A 15 -22.55 -9.06 32.53
N GLU A 16 -21.78 -8.11 33.09
CA GLU A 16 -22.25 -7.19 34.13
C GLU A 16 -23.44 -6.35 33.66
N LEU A 17 -23.34 -5.75 32.47
CA LEU A 17 -24.42 -4.94 31.89
C LEU A 17 -25.69 -5.77 31.58
N ALA A 18 -25.52 -7.03 31.16
CA ALA A 18 -26.63 -7.94 30.94
C ALA A 18 -27.34 -8.33 32.25
N ALA A 19 -26.58 -8.47 33.35
CA ALA A 19 -27.14 -8.75 34.67
C ALA A 19 -27.94 -7.55 35.21
N GLU A 20 -27.41 -6.33 35.07
CA GLU A 20 -28.09 -5.08 35.46
C GLU A 20 -29.41 -4.85 34.67
N ALA A 21 -29.44 -5.26 33.39
CA ALA A 21 -30.66 -5.21 32.60
C ALA A 21 -31.78 -6.10 33.16
N GLY A 22 -31.42 -7.21 33.83
CA GLY A 22 -32.35 -8.20 34.38
C GLY A 22 -32.69 -8.02 35.87
N SER A 23 -31.92 -7.23 36.61
CA SER A 23 -32.03 -7.13 38.07
C SER A 23 -32.71 -5.86 38.58
N ALA A 24 -32.82 -4.78 37.79
CA ALA A 24 -33.20 -3.46 38.29
C ALA A 24 -34.72 -3.32 38.61
N PRO A 25 -35.16 -3.43 39.88
CA PRO A 25 -36.56 -3.31 40.25
C PRO A 25 -36.91 -1.81 40.27
N GLY A 26 -37.79 -1.37 39.37
CA GLY A 26 -38.25 0.02 39.31
C GLY A 26 -37.45 0.95 38.39
N SER A 27 -36.51 0.44 37.58
CA SER A 27 -35.90 1.27 36.52
C SER A 27 -36.89 1.54 35.37
N PRO A 28 -36.93 2.74 34.78
CA PRO A 28 -37.71 2.99 33.57
C PRO A 28 -37.30 1.98 32.49
N GLY A 29 -38.27 1.38 31.79
CA GLY A 29 -37.98 0.32 30.79
C GLY A 29 -36.96 0.73 29.71
N GLU A 30 -36.76 2.03 29.50
CA GLU A 30 -35.72 2.60 28.64
C GLU A 30 -34.30 2.33 29.15
N VAL A 31 -34.07 2.34 30.47
CA VAL A 31 -32.76 2.11 31.09
C VAL A 31 -32.35 0.65 30.97
N SER A 32 -33.25 -0.28 31.29
CA SER A 32 -33.02 -1.73 31.10
C SER A 32 -32.75 -2.06 29.62
N ARG A 33 -33.47 -1.41 28.69
CA ARG A 33 -33.24 -1.55 27.25
C ARG A 33 -31.87 -1.04 26.83
N ALA A 34 -31.43 0.12 27.34
CA ALA A 34 -30.12 0.68 27.06
C ALA A 34 -28.98 -0.23 27.54
N TYR A 35 -29.10 -0.82 28.75
CA TYR A 35 -28.15 -1.80 29.26
C TYR A 35 -28.06 -3.04 28.34
N ALA A 36 -29.21 -3.57 27.92
CA ALA A 36 -29.26 -4.72 27.01
C ALA A 36 -28.68 -4.41 25.61
N ASP A 37 -28.89 -3.20 25.09
CA ASP A 37 -28.31 -2.76 23.81
C ASP A 37 -26.78 -2.62 23.89
N ALA A 38 -26.27 -2.05 24.98
CA ALA A 38 -24.83 -1.94 25.23
C ALA A 38 -24.15 -3.31 25.35
N ALA A 39 -24.75 -4.25 26.09
CA ALA A 39 -24.25 -5.61 26.21
C ALA A 39 -24.17 -6.33 24.85
N ARG A 40 -25.20 -6.17 24.00
CA ARG A 40 -25.20 -6.71 22.64
C ARG A 40 -24.12 -6.08 21.75
N ALA A 41 -23.89 -4.78 21.88
CA ALA A 41 -22.85 -4.09 21.10
C ALA A 41 -21.44 -4.60 21.47
N LEU A 42 -21.17 -4.79 22.77
CA LEU A 42 -19.89 -5.33 23.24
C LEU A 42 -19.69 -6.79 22.83
N ALA A 43 -20.73 -7.61 22.87
CA ALA A 43 -20.67 -9.00 22.39
C ALA A 43 -20.37 -9.09 20.88
N ARG A 44 -20.95 -8.19 20.07
CA ARG A 44 -20.63 -8.09 18.63
C ARG A 44 -19.18 -7.68 18.39
N LEU A 45 -18.65 -6.78 19.22
CA LEU A 45 -17.25 -6.37 19.15
C LEU A 45 -16.31 -7.55 19.46
N ASP A 46 -16.58 -8.34 20.52
CA ASP A 46 -15.77 -9.54 20.83
C ASP A 46 -15.83 -10.57 19.69
N ALA A 47 -17.00 -10.80 19.10
CA ALA A 47 -17.16 -11.71 17.96
C ALA A 47 -16.34 -11.24 16.74
N ALA A 48 -16.42 -9.96 16.39
CA ALA A 48 -15.64 -9.38 15.29
C ALA A 48 -14.12 -9.46 15.55
N LEU A 49 -13.69 -9.29 16.80
CA LEU A 49 -12.30 -9.47 17.19
C LEU A 49 -11.87 -10.94 17.07
N ALA A 50 -12.74 -11.91 17.43
CA ALA A 50 -12.47 -13.34 17.29
C ALA A 50 -12.26 -13.77 15.83
N GLU A 51 -13.12 -13.30 14.93
CA GLU A 51 -13.04 -13.57 13.48
C GLU A 51 -11.76 -12.98 12.87
N SER A 52 -11.37 -11.78 13.32
CA SER A 52 -10.13 -11.12 12.88
C SER A 52 -8.85 -11.87 13.32
N HIS A 53 -8.93 -12.70 14.37
CA HIS A 53 -7.78 -13.40 14.95
C HIS A 53 -7.71 -14.89 14.58
N THR A 54 -8.81 -15.48 14.13
CA THR A 54 -8.86 -16.89 13.68
C THR A 54 -8.34 -17.08 12.27
N THR A 55 -8.26 -16.00 11.49
CA THR A 55 -7.63 -16.01 10.17
C THR A 55 -6.17 -15.57 10.33
N THR A 56 -5.27 -16.47 10.72
CA THR A 56 -3.85 -16.21 10.42
C THR A 56 -3.76 -16.08 8.91
N PRO A 57 -3.38 -14.92 8.34
CA PRO A 57 -3.25 -14.80 6.90
C PRO A 57 -2.26 -15.87 6.46
N LEU A 58 -2.71 -16.82 5.65
CA LEU A 58 -1.79 -17.74 5.00
C LEU A 58 -0.86 -16.88 4.17
N LEU A 59 0.45 -17.01 4.43
CA LEU A 59 1.44 -16.34 3.59
C LEU A 59 1.16 -16.72 2.14
N PRO A 60 1.20 -15.75 1.21
CA PRO A 60 1.01 -16.06 -0.19
C PRO A 60 2.07 -17.07 -0.61
N GLY A 61 1.64 -18.13 -1.30
CA GLY A 61 2.58 -19.05 -1.95
C GLY A 61 3.33 -18.37 -3.11
N PRO A 62 4.21 -19.11 -3.81
CA PRO A 62 4.89 -18.61 -4.99
C PRO A 62 3.90 -18.01 -6.01
N VAL A 63 4.21 -16.82 -6.52
CA VAL A 63 3.33 -16.15 -7.47
C VAL A 63 3.38 -16.84 -8.83
N GLU A 64 2.21 -17.09 -9.42
CA GLU A 64 2.10 -17.55 -10.79
C GLU A 64 2.04 -16.35 -11.74
N ILE A 65 3.01 -16.27 -12.66
CA ILE A 65 3.04 -15.21 -13.68
C ILE A 65 2.24 -15.68 -14.90
N ALA A 66 0.94 -15.38 -14.90
CA ALA A 66 0.04 -15.76 -16.00
C ALA A 66 0.19 -14.88 -17.25
N ALA A 67 0.65 -13.64 -17.09
CA ALA A 67 0.89 -12.69 -18.17
C ALA A 67 2.06 -11.77 -17.81
N PRO A 68 2.74 -11.16 -18.82
CA PRO A 68 3.78 -10.19 -18.55
C PRO A 68 3.27 -8.99 -17.73
N VAL A 69 4.00 -8.65 -16.67
CA VAL A 69 3.75 -7.48 -15.83
C VAL A 69 5.04 -6.71 -15.62
N LEU A 70 4.89 -5.44 -15.26
CA LEU A 70 6.00 -4.54 -14.98
C LEU A 70 5.81 -3.91 -13.61
N GLY A 71 6.82 -4.01 -12.74
CA GLY A 71 6.90 -3.18 -11.54
C GLY A 71 7.96 -2.11 -11.70
N VAL A 72 7.69 -0.91 -11.21
CA VAL A 72 8.51 0.28 -11.46
C VAL A 72 8.80 1.03 -10.16
N ASP A 73 10.05 1.47 -10.02
CA ASP A 73 10.50 2.38 -8.97
C ASP A 73 11.36 3.53 -9.54
N GLY A 74 11.37 4.66 -8.84
CA GLY A 74 12.13 5.84 -9.21
C GLY A 74 13.60 5.73 -8.85
N CYS A 75 14.49 5.93 -9.82
CA CYS A 75 15.94 5.93 -9.61
C CYS A 75 16.59 7.21 -10.16
N LYS A 76 17.91 7.35 -10.01
CA LYS A 76 18.65 8.52 -10.52
C LYS A 76 18.66 8.62 -12.04
N ALA A 77 18.53 7.49 -12.75
CA ALA A 77 18.45 7.45 -14.21
C ALA A 77 17.06 7.77 -14.78
N GLY A 78 16.06 8.04 -13.92
CA GLY A 78 14.66 8.07 -14.30
C GLY A 78 13.93 6.94 -13.57
N TRP A 79 13.59 5.88 -14.27
CA TRP A 79 12.80 4.77 -13.74
C TRP A 79 13.50 3.44 -13.97
N VAL A 80 13.55 2.61 -12.94
CA VAL A 80 13.96 1.20 -13.05
C VAL A 80 12.72 0.32 -13.02
N GLY A 81 12.69 -0.66 -13.90
CA GLY A 81 11.59 -1.61 -14.05
C GLY A 81 12.04 -3.04 -13.84
N ALA A 82 11.22 -3.84 -13.17
CA ALA A 82 11.33 -5.28 -13.10
C ALA A 82 10.21 -5.92 -13.93
N VAL A 83 10.57 -6.55 -15.04
CA VAL A 83 9.65 -7.29 -15.90
C VAL A 83 9.56 -8.74 -15.40
N LEU A 84 8.34 -9.21 -15.15
CA LEU A 84 8.05 -10.61 -14.88
C LEU A 84 7.35 -11.22 -16.08
N GLU A 85 7.80 -12.40 -16.52
CA GLU A 85 7.32 -13.07 -17.72
C GLU A 85 6.90 -14.51 -17.38
N PRO A 86 5.84 -15.06 -18.03
CA PRO A 86 5.44 -16.44 -17.82
C PRO A 86 6.59 -17.44 -18.07
N GLY A 87 6.80 -18.37 -17.14
CA GLY A 87 7.85 -19.38 -17.24
C GLY A 87 9.28 -18.85 -17.02
N ALA A 88 9.48 -17.56 -16.76
CA ALA A 88 10.77 -16.96 -16.46
C ALA A 88 10.81 -16.50 -14.98
N PRO A 89 11.38 -17.32 -14.07
CA PRO A 89 11.37 -17.00 -12.64
C PRO A 89 12.26 -15.81 -12.27
N ARG A 90 13.20 -15.41 -13.15
CA ARG A 90 14.12 -14.31 -12.90
C ARG A 90 13.57 -13.00 -13.48
N PRO A 91 13.39 -11.95 -12.67
CA PRO A 91 13.00 -10.63 -13.16
C PRO A 91 14.04 -10.06 -14.14
N ARG A 92 13.57 -9.50 -15.25
CA ARG A 92 14.40 -8.75 -16.19
C ARG A 92 14.38 -7.26 -15.84
N VAL A 93 15.56 -6.71 -15.58
CA VAL A 93 15.71 -5.29 -15.22
C VAL A 93 15.79 -4.43 -16.48
N VAL A 94 15.00 -3.37 -16.53
CA VAL A 94 14.95 -2.36 -17.61
C VAL A 94 15.03 -0.96 -17.00
N VAL A 95 15.52 0.02 -17.75
CA VAL A 95 15.66 1.41 -17.28
C VAL A 95 15.32 2.38 -18.40
N ALA A 96 14.62 3.47 -18.08
CA ALA A 96 14.35 4.56 -19.01
C ALA A 96 14.24 5.90 -18.27
N PRO A 97 14.49 7.04 -18.94
CA PRO A 97 14.38 8.37 -18.35
C PRO A 97 12.96 8.71 -17.87
N THR A 98 11.94 8.27 -18.61
CA THR A 98 10.53 8.56 -18.31
C THR A 98 9.67 7.31 -18.16
N ILE A 99 8.56 7.40 -17.43
CA ILE A 99 7.61 6.30 -17.24
C ILE A 99 6.97 5.89 -18.57
N SER A 100 6.70 6.86 -19.44
CA SER A 100 6.10 6.60 -20.75
C SER A 100 7.06 5.81 -21.64
N GLU A 101 8.34 6.18 -21.68
CA GLU A 101 9.38 5.45 -22.43
C GLU A 101 9.61 4.05 -21.87
N LEU A 102 9.65 3.91 -20.53
CA LEU A 102 9.83 2.61 -19.88
C LEU A 102 8.71 1.65 -20.27
N VAL A 103 7.45 2.10 -20.16
CA VAL A 103 6.27 1.28 -20.48
C VAL A 103 6.22 1.00 -21.98
N ALA A 104 6.52 1.97 -22.85
CA ALA A 104 6.56 1.76 -24.29
C ALA A 104 7.61 0.69 -24.69
N MET A 105 8.84 0.81 -24.18
CA MET A 105 9.93 -0.14 -24.44
C MET A 105 9.54 -1.58 -24.08
N VAL A 106 8.92 -1.79 -22.92
CA VAL A 106 8.48 -3.12 -22.51
C VAL A 106 7.30 -3.59 -23.36
N ARG A 107 6.35 -2.71 -23.70
CA ARG A 107 5.19 -3.03 -24.53
C ARG A 107 5.52 -3.44 -25.97
N GLU A 108 6.54 -2.84 -26.56
CA GLU A 108 7.00 -3.17 -27.90
C GLU A 108 7.51 -4.61 -27.99
N SER A 109 8.08 -5.12 -26.89
CA SER A 109 8.63 -6.49 -26.82
C SER A 109 7.67 -7.50 -26.21
N LEU A 110 6.75 -7.06 -25.33
CA LEU A 110 5.88 -7.92 -24.55
C LEU A 110 4.49 -7.32 -24.39
N GLY A 111 3.45 -8.15 -24.46
CA GLY A 111 2.06 -7.73 -24.21
C GLY A 111 1.76 -7.46 -22.73
N ILE A 112 2.49 -6.56 -22.06
CA ILE A 112 2.27 -6.25 -20.65
C ILE A 112 0.85 -5.71 -20.42
N ARG A 113 0.22 -6.21 -19.37
CA ARG A 113 -1.18 -5.88 -19.04
C ARG A 113 -1.31 -4.98 -17.82
N VAL A 114 -0.42 -5.16 -16.85
CA VAL A 114 -0.45 -4.47 -15.56
C VAL A 114 0.92 -3.85 -15.28
N VAL A 115 0.92 -2.59 -14.89
CA VAL A 115 2.09 -1.83 -14.45
C VAL A 115 1.84 -1.37 -13.01
N GLY A 116 2.65 -1.86 -12.08
CA GLY A 116 2.72 -1.30 -10.73
C GLY A 116 3.79 -0.21 -10.66
N ILE A 117 3.55 0.86 -9.92
CA ILE A 117 4.49 1.97 -9.74
C ILE A 117 4.51 2.39 -8.26
N ASP A 118 5.70 2.55 -7.68
CA ASP A 118 5.87 3.12 -6.33
C ASP A 118 5.76 4.65 -6.35
N ILE A 119 4.56 5.14 -6.64
CA ILE A 119 4.24 6.56 -6.68
C ILE A 119 2.74 6.77 -6.44
N PRO A 120 2.33 7.85 -5.76
CA PRO A 120 0.92 8.19 -5.61
C PRO A 120 0.19 8.35 -6.94
N ILE A 121 -0.97 7.69 -7.06
CA ILE A 121 -1.91 7.78 -8.18
C ILE A 121 -3.30 8.19 -7.64
N GLY A 122 -3.91 9.18 -8.30
CA GLY A 122 -5.13 9.83 -7.82
C GLY A 122 -4.82 10.79 -6.67
N LEU A 123 -4.56 12.05 -7.03
CA LEU A 123 -4.11 13.09 -6.10
C LEU A 123 -5.33 13.85 -5.54
N PRO A 124 -5.41 14.06 -4.20
CA PRO A 124 -6.56 14.70 -3.59
C PRO A 124 -6.61 16.19 -3.92
N ASP A 125 -7.84 16.73 -3.97
CA ASP A 125 -8.05 18.15 -4.19
C ASP A 125 -7.84 18.95 -2.90
N SER A 126 -8.49 18.51 -1.80
CA SER A 126 -8.52 19.23 -0.53
C SER A 126 -8.72 18.31 0.67
N THR A 127 -8.29 17.05 0.57
CA THR A 127 -8.38 16.06 1.66
C THR A 127 -7.07 15.32 1.83
N ILE A 128 -6.92 14.63 2.97
CA ILE A 128 -5.88 13.62 3.15
C ILE A 128 -6.38 12.33 2.49
N ARG A 129 -5.52 11.65 1.73
CA ARG A 129 -5.87 10.35 1.11
C ARG A 129 -6.10 9.30 2.19
N ARG A 130 -7.22 8.60 2.09
CA ARG A 130 -7.50 7.41 2.90
C ARG A 130 -6.52 6.28 2.58
N ALA A 131 -6.07 6.17 1.34
CA ALA A 131 -5.05 5.21 0.90
C ALA A 131 -3.78 5.26 1.77
N ASP A 132 -3.19 6.44 1.93
CA ASP A 132 -1.99 6.64 2.75
C ASP A 132 -2.23 6.27 4.23
N GLN A 133 -3.40 6.60 4.77
CA GLN A 133 -3.75 6.30 6.15
C GLN A 133 -3.88 4.79 6.39
N LEU A 134 -4.55 4.08 5.48
CA LEU A 134 -4.71 2.63 5.54
C LEU A 134 -3.38 1.90 5.35
N ALA A 135 -2.55 2.34 4.41
CA ALA A 135 -1.22 1.76 4.21
C ALA A 135 -0.31 1.93 5.44
N ARG A 136 -0.39 3.06 6.16
CA ARG A 136 0.32 3.25 7.43
C ARG A 136 -0.11 2.27 8.50
N ASN A 137 -1.42 2.05 8.62
CA ASN A 137 -1.99 1.12 9.59
C ASN A 137 -1.59 -0.32 9.28
N ALA A 138 -1.45 -0.66 8.00
CA ALA A 138 -0.97 -1.97 7.54
C ALA A 138 0.54 -2.20 7.75
N LEU A 139 1.31 -1.16 8.11
CA LEU A 139 2.77 -1.23 8.33
C LEU A 139 3.15 -0.86 9.78
N PRO A 140 2.74 -1.64 10.79
CA PRO A 140 3.05 -1.34 12.19
C PRO A 140 4.56 -1.27 12.42
N GLY A 141 5.05 -0.17 13.00
CA GLY A 141 6.47 0.10 13.22
C GLY A 141 7.28 0.37 11.93
N LYS A 142 6.60 0.59 10.80
CA LYS A 142 7.15 1.07 9.53
C LYS A 142 6.28 2.15 8.88
N SER A 143 5.31 2.72 9.60
CA SER A 143 4.39 3.74 9.09
C SER A 143 5.07 4.97 8.49
N SER A 144 6.30 5.29 8.91
CA SER A 144 7.11 6.38 8.34
C SER A 144 7.62 6.11 6.92
N SER A 145 7.53 4.87 6.41
CA SER A 145 7.83 4.59 4.99
C SER A 145 6.75 5.11 4.07
N ILE A 146 5.51 5.21 4.55
CA ILE A 146 4.40 5.81 3.81
C ILE A 146 4.46 7.33 3.99
N PHE A 147 4.89 8.04 2.95
CA PHE A 147 4.79 9.49 2.94
C PHE A 147 3.34 9.95 2.73
N SER A 148 3.01 11.17 3.17
CA SER A 148 1.70 11.75 2.90
C SER A 148 1.72 12.34 1.50
N THR A 149 0.80 11.88 0.67
CA THR A 149 0.52 12.48 -0.62
C THR A 149 -0.02 13.88 -0.41
N LEU A 150 0.57 14.86 -1.11
CA LEU A 150 0.10 16.24 -1.06
C LEU A 150 -1.13 16.42 -1.94
N THR A 151 -1.83 17.53 -1.73
CA THR A 151 -2.88 17.95 -2.68
C THR A 151 -2.30 18.18 -4.07
N ARG A 152 -3.12 17.96 -5.10
CA ARG A 152 -2.77 18.22 -6.50
C ARG A 152 -2.22 19.63 -6.70
N ALA A 153 -2.86 20.63 -6.11
CA ALA A 153 -2.43 22.02 -6.19
C ALA A 153 -1.03 22.24 -5.56
N ALA A 154 -0.72 21.56 -4.46
CA ALA A 154 0.59 21.67 -3.82
C ALA A 154 1.72 21.06 -4.68
N TYR A 155 1.47 19.95 -5.39
CA TYR A 155 2.44 19.40 -6.33
C TYR A 155 2.67 20.30 -7.55
N LEU A 156 1.67 21.09 -7.95
CA LEU A 156 1.80 22.02 -9.08
C LEU A 156 2.43 23.37 -8.71
N ALA A 157 2.63 23.64 -7.42
CA ALA A 157 3.29 24.87 -6.99
C ALA A 157 4.76 24.96 -7.47
N ASP A 158 5.25 26.18 -7.62
CA ASP A 158 6.58 26.48 -8.17
C ASP A 158 7.72 26.22 -7.18
N SER A 159 7.42 26.30 -5.88
CA SER A 159 8.40 26.09 -4.81
C SER A 159 7.83 25.28 -3.66
N ARG A 160 8.73 24.71 -2.84
CA ARG A 160 8.32 23.98 -1.62
C ARG A 160 7.60 24.90 -0.63
N LEU A 161 7.96 26.18 -0.58
CA LEU A 161 7.31 27.15 0.30
C LEU A 161 5.87 27.41 -0.14
N ASP A 162 5.66 27.59 -1.44
CA ASP A 162 4.32 27.79 -2.00
C ASP A 162 3.48 26.52 -1.87
N ALA A 163 4.08 25.35 -2.10
CA ALA A 163 3.44 24.06 -1.85
C ALA A 163 3.02 23.90 -0.39
N ASP A 164 3.85 24.30 0.58
CA ASP A 164 3.53 24.27 2.01
C ASP A 164 2.35 25.20 2.33
N ALA A 165 2.37 26.42 1.81
CA ALA A 165 1.27 27.38 2.00
C ALA A 165 -0.05 26.83 1.44
N VAL A 166 -0.03 26.33 0.20
CA VAL A 166 -1.21 25.74 -0.47
C VAL A 166 -1.71 24.52 0.30
N ASN A 167 -0.84 23.57 0.62
CA ASN A 167 -1.25 22.32 1.26
C ASN A 167 -1.78 22.55 2.68
N ARG A 168 -1.17 23.47 3.45
CA ARG A 168 -1.72 23.87 4.76
C ARG A 168 -3.08 24.53 4.63
N GLY A 169 -3.26 25.41 3.64
CA GLY A 169 -4.54 26.06 3.40
C GLY A 169 -5.67 25.08 3.07
N LEU A 170 -5.35 23.99 2.36
CA LEU A 170 -6.34 23.00 1.92
C LEU A 170 -6.60 21.89 2.94
N VAL A 171 -5.56 21.35 3.57
CA VAL A 171 -5.65 20.14 4.42
C VAL A 171 -5.00 20.27 5.79
N GLY A 172 -4.48 21.45 6.14
CA GLY A 172 -3.82 21.70 7.44
C GLY A 172 -2.46 21.01 7.61
N GLN A 173 -1.95 20.31 6.59
CA GLN A 173 -0.68 19.59 6.65
C GLN A 173 0.43 20.32 5.91
N GLY A 174 1.61 20.39 6.52
CA GLY A 174 2.80 20.94 5.90
C GLY A 174 3.43 20.03 4.84
N VAL A 175 4.31 20.60 4.03
CA VAL A 175 5.05 19.90 2.98
C VAL A 175 6.48 19.61 3.45
N GLY A 176 6.73 18.34 3.75
CA GLY A 176 8.06 17.84 4.10
C GLY A 176 9.01 17.83 2.88
N ALA A 177 10.32 17.97 3.13
CA ALA A 177 11.33 17.98 2.07
C ALA A 177 11.32 16.70 1.23
N GLN A 178 11.16 15.53 1.84
CA GLN A 178 11.10 14.24 1.14
C GLN A 178 9.87 14.12 0.23
N ALA A 179 8.69 14.54 0.71
CA ALA A 179 7.47 14.51 -0.09
C ALA A 179 7.58 15.45 -1.31
N PHE A 180 8.21 16.61 -1.15
CA PHE A 180 8.44 17.55 -2.25
C PHE A 180 9.56 17.09 -3.20
N ALA A 181 10.56 16.35 -2.72
CA ALA A 181 11.63 15.82 -3.58
C ALA A 181 11.12 14.80 -4.61
N LEU A 182 9.97 14.17 -4.37
CA LEU A 182 9.30 13.26 -5.31
C LEU A 182 8.36 13.98 -6.28
N ARG A 183 8.16 15.30 -6.15
CA ARG A 183 7.21 16.10 -6.94
C ARG A 183 7.30 15.80 -8.43
N ASP A 184 8.48 15.87 -9.00
CA ASP A 184 8.64 15.77 -10.46
C ASP A 184 8.19 14.40 -10.99
N LYS A 185 8.50 13.33 -10.25
CA LYS A 185 8.02 11.96 -10.58
C LYS A 185 6.52 11.80 -10.40
N ILE A 186 5.96 12.39 -9.35
CA ILE A 186 4.51 12.36 -9.09
C ILE A 186 3.77 13.10 -10.20
N VAL A 187 4.22 14.31 -10.57
CA VAL A 187 3.63 15.11 -11.65
C VAL A 187 3.76 14.41 -13.00
N GLU A 188 4.91 13.78 -13.27
CA GLU A 188 5.14 12.98 -14.48
C GLU A 188 4.12 11.83 -14.59
N VAL A 189 3.99 11.01 -13.55
CA VAL A 189 3.09 9.85 -13.57
C VAL A 189 1.63 10.28 -13.60
N ASP A 190 1.27 11.33 -12.86
CA ASP A 190 -0.05 11.93 -12.88
C ASP A 190 -0.43 12.46 -14.27
N ALA A 191 0.49 13.13 -14.97
CA ALA A 191 0.30 13.53 -16.36
C ALA A 191 0.15 12.34 -17.31
N TRP A 192 0.98 11.31 -17.14
CA TRP A 192 0.95 10.11 -17.96
C TRP A 192 -0.34 9.29 -17.77
N VAL A 193 -0.79 9.03 -16.55
CA VAL A 193 -2.03 8.28 -16.26
C VAL A 193 -3.25 8.98 -16.86
N ARG A 194 -3.29 10.32 -16.86
CA ARG A 194 -4.38 11.09 -17.51
C ARG A 194 -4.46 10.92 -19.02
N THR A 195 -3.41 10.46 -19.68
CA THR A 195 -3.47 10.09 -21.12
C THR A 195 -4.27 8.80 -21.36
N ARG A 196 -4.68 8.11 -20.28
CA ARG A 196 -5.40 6.82 -20.29
C ARG A 196 -4.62 5.75 -21.04
N PRO A 197 -3.43 5.35 -20.54
CA PRO A 197 -2.65 4.31 -21.17
C PRO A 197 -3.47 3.01 -21.27
N THR A 198 -3.22 2.21 -22.30
CA THR A 198 -3.96 0.96 -22.55
C THR A 198 -3.59 -0.19 -21.61
N VAL A 199 -2.72 0.07 -20.63
CA VAL A 199 -2.33 -0.86 -19.57
C VAL A 199 -3.06 -0.48 -18.29
N THR A 200 -3.32 -1.46 -17.43
CA THR A 200 -3.77 -1.18 -16.07
C THR A 200 -2.59 -0.62 -15.27
N VAL A 201 -2.75 0.55 -14.67
CA VAL A 201 -1.72 1.18 -13.83
C VAL A 201 -2.16 1.14 -12.38
N LEU A 202 -1.28 0.70 -11.49
CA LEU A 202 -1.52 0.53 -10.05
C LEU A 202 -0.48 1.31 -9.26
N GLU A 203 -0.91 1.98 -8.19
CA GLU A 203 0.00 2.42 -7.13
C GLU A 203 0.28 1.24 -6.21
N VAL A 204 1.56 0.95 -5.96
CA VAL A 204 2.00 -0.18 -5.14
C VAL A 204 3.16 0.27 -4.29
N HIS A 205 3.10 0.00 -2.98
CA HIS A 205 4.20 0.34 -2.07
C HIS A 205 5.09 -0.90 -1.79
N PRO A 206 6.42 -0.82 -1.99
CA PRO A 206 7.34 -1.95 -1.78
C PRO A 206 7.30 -2.53 -0.37
N GLU A 207 7.32 -1.70 0.68
CA GLU A 207 7.28 -2.21 2.07
C GLU A 207 5.97 -2.93 2.39
N LEU A 208 4.86 -2.55 1.74
CA LEU A 208 3.58 -3.22 1.92
C LEU A 208 3.59 -4.56 1.18
N SER A 209 4.13 -4.59 -0.03
CA SER A 209 4.36 -5.82 -0.80
C SER A 209 5.23 -6.81 -0.02
N PHE A 210 6.36 -6.35 0.54
CA PHE A 210 7.22 -7.19 1.40
C PHE A 210 6.50 -7.66 2.66
N ALA A 211 5.78 -6.77 3.36
CA ALA A 211 5.00 -7.16 4.53
C ALA A 211 3.94 -8.22 4.19
N THR A 212 3.32 -8.16 3.01
CA THR A 212 2.39 -9.19 2.56
C THR A 212 3.11 -10.50 2.22
N MET A 213 4.31 -10.47 1.63
CA MET A 213 5.12 -11.68 1.38
C MET A 213 5.52 -12.39 2.68
N THR A 214 5.98 -11.62 3.68
CA THR A 214 6.57 -12.16 4.92
C THR A 214 5.59 -12.25 6.08
N GLY A 215 4.37 -11.74 5.92
CA GLY A 215 3.34 -11.64 6.97
C GLY A 215 3.59 -10.54 8.01
N ALA A 216 4.72 -9.84 7.94
CA ALA A 216 5.06 -8.74 8.83
C ALA A 216 6.11 -7.80 8.20
N PRO A 217 6.14 -6.49 8.53
CA PRO A 217 7.09 -5.56 7.94
C PRO A 217 8.56 -5.92 8.23
N ILE A 218 9.39 -5.92 7.19
CA ILE A 218 10.84 -6.09 7.30
C ILE A 218 11.44 -4.90 8.06
N LYS A 219 11.99 -5.15 9.26
CA LYS A 219 12.52 -4.09 10.14
C LYS A 219 13.89 -3.59 9.74
N ALA A 220 14.76 -4.48 9.24
CA ALA A 220 16.07 -4.09 8.76
C ALA A 220 15.96 -3.09 7.58
N SER A 221 16.80 -2.06 7.62
CA SER A 221 16.83 -1.02 6.59
C SER A 221 17.24 -1.60 5.24
N LYS A 222 16.61 -1.17 4.14
CA LYS A 222 16.99 -1.58 2.78
C LYS A 222 18.43 -1.20 2.39
N LYS A 223 19.05 -0.30 3.15
CA LYS A 223 20.45 0.14 2.98
C LYS A 223 21.47 -0.74 3.72
N THR A 224 21.05 -1.71 4.54
CA THR A 224 21.95 -2.65 5.22
C THR A 224 22.00 -3.99 4.49
N ASP A 225 23.09 -4.73 4.64
CA ASP A 225 23.24 -6.07 4.05
C ASP A 225 22.17 -7.04 4.57
N GLU A 226 21.84 -6.95 5.86
CA GLU A 226 20.76 -7.73 6.48
C GLU A 226 19.41 -7.42 5.82
N GLY A 227 19.06 -6.14 5.66
CA GLY A 227 17.79 -5.75 5.05
C GLY A 227 17.71 -6.09 3.56
N ARG A 228 18.84 -6.07 2.86
CA ARG A 228 18.95 -6.54 1.47
C ARG A 228 18.74 -8.05 1.40
N ALA A 229 19.38 -8.83 2.28
CA ALA A 229 19.25 -10.27 2.34
C ALA A 229 17.81 -10.71 2.66
N GLN A 230 17.14 -10.05 3.62
CA GLN A 230 15.74 -10.34 3.97
C GLN A 230 14.78 -10.10 2.79
N ARG A 231 14.95 -9.01 2.03
CA ARG A 231 14.15 -8.72 0.83
C ARG A 231 14.38 -9.73 -0.29
N LEU A 232 15.62 -10.13 -0.51
CA LEU A 232 15.96 -11.17 -1.48
C LEU A 232 15.36 -12.53 -1.12
N ALA A 233 15.40 -12.90 0.16
CA ALA A 233 14.76 -14.11 0.65
C ALA A 233 13.24 -14.07 0.45
N ALA A 234 12.59 -12.95 0.83
CA ALA A 234 11.17 -12.75 0.61
C ALA A 234 10.76 -12.89 -0.87
N LEU A 235 11.55 -12.32 -1.79
CA LEU A 235 11.32 -12.48 -3.23
C LEU A 235 11.47 -13.94 -3.67
N ALA A 236 12.51 -14.64 -3.19
CA ALA A 236 12.75 -16.03 -3.53
C ALA A 236 11.63 -16.96 -3.05
N ASP A 237 11.18 -16.79 -1.81
CA ASP A 237 10.07 -17.55 -1.21
C ASP A 237 8.75 -17.26 -1.94
N ALA A 238 8.59 -16.03 -2.44
CA ALA A 238 7.48 -15.61 -3.28
C ALA A 238 7.58 -16.09 -4.74
N GLY A 239 8.60 -16.88 -5.10
CA GLY A 239 8.77 -17.47 -6.44
C GLY A 239 9.58 -16.62 -7.43
N LEU A 240 10.16 -15.52 -6.98
CA LEU A 240 10.98 -14.63 -7.81
C LEU A 240 12.46 -14.89 -7.54
N ALA A 241 13.14 -15.49 -8.51
CA ALA A 241 14.57 -15.71 -8.44
C ALA A 241 15.33 -14.38 -8.39
N ARG A 242 16.53 -14.39 -7.79
CA ARG A 242 17.39 -13.21 -7.71
C ARG A 242 17.56 -12.53 -9.09
N PRO A 243 17.31 -11.21 -9.21
CA PRO A 243 17.52 -10.47 -10.45
C PRO A 243 18.95 -10.64 -10.98
N SER A 244 19.10 -10.62 -12.32
CA SER A 244 20.40 -10.80 -12.98
C SER A 244 21.40 -9.68 -12.67
N VAL A 245 20.89 -8.47 -12.47
CA VAL A 245 21.64 -7.27 -12.16
C VAL A 245 20.94 -6.57 -11.00
N LEU A 246 21.70 -6.18 -9.98
CA LEU A 246 21.17 -5.39 -8.87
C LEU A 246 21.61 -3.93 -8.94
N GLU A 247 22.69 -3.61 -9.65
CA GLU A 247 23.28 -2.27 -9.64
C GLU A 247 23.74 -1.93 -11.06
N GLY A 248 23.60 -0.67 -11.44
CA GLY A 248 24.00 -0.19 -12.77
C GLY A 248 24.16 1.32 -12.79
N GLN A 249 24.28 1.89 -14.00
CA GLN A 249 24.38 3.34 -14.12
C GLN A 249 23.04 4.00 -13.77
N GLY A 250 23.00 4.63 -12.60
CA GLY A 250 21.87 5.44 -12.14
C GLY A 250 20.75 4.69 -11.41
N TYR A 251 20.96 3.42 -11.04
CA TYR A 251 20.09 2.69 -10.11
C TYR A 251 20.90 1.80 -9.17
N ALA A 252 20.39 1.64 -7.94
CA ALA A 252 20.98 0.83 -6.89
C ALA A 252 20.16 -0.44 -6.61
N ALA A 253 20.74 -1.33 -5.79
CA ALA A 253 20.09 -2.58 -5.42
C ALA A 253 18.74 -2.39 -4.75
N ASP A 254 18.55 -1.32 -3.97
CA ASP A 254 17.25 -1.08 -3.35
C ASP A 254 16.19 -0.70 -4.39
N ASP A 255 16.50 0.13 -5.38
CA ASP A 255 15.57 0.50 -6.45
C ASP A 255 15.12 -0.75 -7.24
N VAL A 256 16.03 -1.70 -7.50
CA VAL A 256 15.71 -2.96 -8.19
C VAL A 256 14.83 -3.87 -7.34
N LEU A 257 15.13 -4.01 -6.05
CA LEU A 257 14.35 -4.87 -5.16
C LEU A 257 12.95 -4.30 -4.92
N ASP A 258 12.83 -2.97 -4.84
CA ASP A 258 11.55 -2.28 -4.71
C ASP A 258 10.72 -2.46 -6.00
N ALA A 259 11.33 -2.29 -7.18
CA ALA A 259 10.67 -2.59 -8.46
C ALA A 259 10.22 -4.07 -8.56
N CYS A 260 11.00 -5.02 -8.04
CA CYS A 260 10.60 -6.44 -7.99
C CYS A 260 9.40 -6.69 -7.06
N ALA A 261 9.38 -6.04 -5.89
CA ALA A 261 8.26 -6.14 -4.96
C ALA A 261 6.97 -5.53 -5.58
N VAL A 262 7.12 -4.42 -6.29
CA VAL A 262 6.03 -3.79 -7.04
C VAL A 262 5.52 -4.73 -8.15
N ALA A 263 6.43 -5.37 -8.89
CA ALA A 263 6.08 -6.29 -9.97
C ALA A 263 5.34 -7.54 -9.45
N TRP A 264 5.71 -8.04 -8.27
CA TRP A 264 5.03 -9.14 -7.62
C TRP A 264 3.57 -8.83 -7.30
N THR A 265 3.29 -7.64 -6.75
CA THR A 265 1.91 -7.20 -6.49
C THR A 265 1.16 -6.98 -7.80
N ALA A 266 1.80 -6.47 -8.86
CA ALA A 266 1.19 -6.35 -10.18
C ALA A 266 0.80 -7.72 -10.76
N ALA A 267 1.63 -8.76 -10.57
CA ALA A 267 1.31 -10.14 -10.95
C ALA A 267 0.11 -10.68 -10.15
N ARG A 268 0.09 -10.45 -8.84
CA ARG A 268 -1.07 -10.81 -7.98
C ARG A 268 -2.34 -10.09 -8.41
N HIS A 269 -2.26 -8.83 -8.81
CA HIS A 269 -3.41 -8.10 -9.36
C HIS A 269 -3.91 -8.77 -10.65
N ALA A 270 -3.00 -9.12 -11.58
CA ALA A 270 -3.37 -9.83 -12.81
C ALA A 270 -4.06 -11.18 -12.53
N ALA A 271 -3.72 -11.83 -11.41
CA ALA A 271 -4.35 -13.07 -10.93
C ALA A 271 -5.60 -12.86 -10.03
N GLY A 272 -6.04 -11.62 -9.79
CA GLY A 272 -7.19 -11.33 -8.90
C GLY A 272 -6.92 -11.52 -7.40
N GLN A 273 -5.65 -11.59 -7.01
CA GLN A 273 -5.19 -11.88 -5.65
C GLN A 273 -4.74 -10.64 -4.88
N ALA A 274 -4.45 -9.52 -5.56
CA ALA A 274 -4.14 -8.27 -4.89
C ALA A 274 -5.42 -7.60 -4.36
N ARG A 275 -5.29 -6.79 -3.30
CA ARG A 275 -6.38 -6.02 -2.70
C ARG A 275 -6.01 -4.54 -2.62
N PRO A 276 -6.94 -3.63 -2.94
CA PRO A 276 -6.69 -2.20 -2.84
C PRO A 276 -6.91 -1.69 -1.40
N LEU A 277 -6.15 -0.67 -1.01
CA LEU A 277 -6.37 0.12 0.18
C LEU A 277 -6.62 1.58 -0.23
N PRO A 278 -7.85 2.12 -0.10
CA PRO A 278 -9.07 1.47 0.35
C PRO A 278 -9.70 0.50 -0.69
N ASP A 279 -10.60 -0.36 -0.22
CA ASP A 279 -11.54 -1.14 -1.05
C ASP A 279 -12.99 -0.70 -0.72
N PRO A 280 -13.75 -0.12 -1.67
CA PRO A 280 -13.31 0.27 -3.02
C PRO A 280 -12.31 1.44 -2.99
N PRO A 281 -11.49 1.61 -4.06
CA PRO A 281 -10.62 2.79 -4.23
C PRO A 281 -11.39 4.10 -4.09
N GLU A 282 -10.76 5.13 -3.51
CA GLU A 282 -11.33 6.46 -3.46
C GLU A 282 -11.12 7.19 -4.80
N THR A 283 -11.93 8.22 -5.08
CA THR A 283 -11.83 9.00 -6.32
C THR A 283 -11.98 10.47 -6.02
N PHE A 284 -11.20 11.32 -6.69
CA PHE A 284 -11.24 12.78 -6.55
C PHE A 284 -11.79 13.45 -7.81
N SER A 285 -11.61 14.76 -7.96
CA SER A 285 -12.11 15.51 -9.13
C SER A 285 -11.55 15.02 -10.47
N ASP A 286 -10.40 14.34 -10.47
CA ASP A 286 -9.74 13.77 -11.65
C ASP A 286 -10.39 12.47 -12.17
N GLY A 287 -11.26 11.84 -11.37
CA GLY A 287 -11.87 10.55 -11.67
C GLY A 287 -10.89 9.37 -11.72
N ILE A 288 -9.65 9.55 -11.25
CA ILE A 288 -8.63 8.48 -11.21
C ILE A 288 -8.82 7.70 -9.90
N PRO A 289 -8.98 6.36 -9.94
CA PRO A 289 -9.03 5.55 -8.74
C PRO A 289 -7.73 5.65 -7.94
N ALA A 290 -7.84 6.04 -6.68
CA ALA A 290 -6.74 6.20 -5.74
C ALA A 290 -6.78 5.06 -4.72
N ALA A 291 -5.79 4.17 -4.78
CA ALA A 291 -5.59 3.09 -3.82
C ALA A 291 -4.16 2.56 -3.90
N ILE A 292 -3.63 2.12 -2.76
CA ILE A 292 -2.37 1.37 -2.69
C ILE A 292 -2.70 -0.12 -2.74
N TRP A 293 -2.15 -0.84 -3.72
CA TRP A 293 -2.38 -2.27 -3.90
C TRP A 293 -1.35 -3.11 -3.15
N ALA A 294 -1.80 -4.26 -2.60
CA ALA A 294 -0.96 -5.23 -1.90
C ALA A 294 -1.53 -6.65 -1.89
#